data_AF-A0A383BLF0-F1
#
_entry.id   AF-A0A383BLF0-F1
#
_cell.length_a   1.000
_cell.length_b   1.000
_cell.length_c   1.000
_cell.angle_alpha   90.00
_cell.angle_beta   90.00
_cell.angle_gamma   90.00
#
_symmetry.space_group_name_H-M   'P 1'
#
loop_
_entity.id
_entity.type
_entity.pdbx_description
1 polymer ?
#
loop_
_entity_poly.entity_id
_entity_poly.type
_entity_poly.pdbx_seq_one_letter_code
_entity_poly.pdbx_strand_id
1 'polypeptide(L)'
;TQTGGSNGADITLNNGSTAISLAGFTTRGNLTLETTNAIALTANTVNGNLSVTSAGAITQSAALTVSGNSSFTSTGTDTNITLALANAFTGPVTLTTAGTSGDVSIDNNTTALGIQGTINGGLTVRNGAAITDSSTLTVSGASSFTIDNGSNHITLGSAALTGAIGVSTTGTSNFTLDNTTTAVNLGTVGVTGALSVTSGEAITDSGVITVTTTSSFTTDVNNKAIDLGSDNVMSGNITVSTLGT
;
A
#
# COMPACT_ATOMS: atom_id res chain seq x y z
N THR A 1 -8.92 -27.73 -8.35
CA THR A 1 -8.90 -26.93 -9.60
C THR A 1 -10.30 -26.42 -9.88
N GLN A 2 -10.48 -25.11 -10.02
CA GLN A 2 -11.70 -24.51 -10.59
C GLN A 2 -11.36 -24.11 -12.03
N THR A 3 -12.09 -24.65 -13.02
CA THR A 3 -11.74 -24.54 -14.44
C THR A 3 -12.53 -23.46 -15.20
N GLY A 4 -13.45 -22.75 -14.54
CA GLY A 4 -14.22 -21.62 -15.11
C GLY A 4 -15.64 -21.50 -14.54
N GLY A 5 -16.40 -20.50 -15.03
CA GLY A 5 -17.85 -20.34 -14.78
C GLY A 5 -18.22 -19.28 -13.72
N SER A 6 -19.50 -19.28 -13.30
CA SER A 6 -20.01 -18.46 -12.18
C SER A 6 -20.44 -19.35 -11.02
N ASN A 7 -20.00 -19.06 -9.80
CA ASN A 7 -20.50 -19.73 -8.60
C ASN A 7 -21.46 -18.83 -7.82
N GLY A 8 -22.65 -19.35 -7.51
CA GLY A 8 -23.70 -18.61 -6.80
C GLY A 8 -23.49 -18.46 -5.29
N ALA A 9 -22.53 -19.18 -4.72
CA ALA A 9 -22.22 -19.26 -3.29
C ALA A 9 -20.74 -18.92 -3.00
N ASP A 10 -20.36 -19.03 -1.74
CA ASP A 10 -18.96 -18.92 -1.29
C ASP A 10 -18.13 -20.11 -1.80
N ILE A 11 -16.87 -19.86 -2.12
CA ILE A 11 -15.89 -20.87 -2.52
C ILE A 11 -14.74 -20.87 -1.53
N THR A 12 -14.41 -22.05 -1.01
CA THR A 12 -13.19 -22.27 -0.23
C THR A 12 -12.35 -23.35 -0.90
N LEU A 13 -11.12 -23.02 -1.27
CA LEU A 13 -10.11 -23.98 -1.72
C LEU A 13 -8.97 -23.99 -0.70
N ASN A 14 -8.95 -25.00 0.16
CA ASN A 14 -7.82 -25.25 1.06
C ASN A 14 -7.09 -26.51 0.58
N ASN A 15 -5.90 -26.31 0.04
CA ASN A 15 -5.10 -27.34 -0.61
C ASN A 15 -3.86 -27.74 0.21
N GLY A 16 -3.66 -27.21 1.42
CA GLY A 16 -2.48 -27.48 2.24
C GLY A 16 -1.19 -27.35 1.42
N SER A 17 -0.37 -28.41 1.38
CA SER A 17 0.90 -28.48 0.62
C SER A 17 0.76 -28.80 -0.88
N THR A 18 -0.45 -28.72 -1.42
CA THR A 18 -0.67 -28.81 -2.86
C THR A 18 -0.92 -27.43 -3.44
N ALA A 19 -0.41 -27.18 -4.64
CA ALA A 19 -0.66 -25.93 -5.33
C ALA A 19 -2.14 -25.79 -5.70
N ILE A 20 -2.66 -24.56 -5.64
CA ILE A 20 -3.95 -24.22 -6.22
C ILE A 20 -3.72 -23.75 -7.66
N SER A 21 -4.35 -24.44 -8.61
CA SER A 21 -4.44 -23.99 -10.01
C SER A 21 -5.83 -23.40 -10.25
N LEU A 22 -5.87 -22.14 -10.66
CA LEU A 22 -7.08 -21.35 -10.93
C LEU A 22 -7.16 -21.00 -12.41
N ALA A 23 -8.29 -21.31 -13.05
CA ALA A 23 -8.70 -20.57 -14.24
C ALA A 23 -9.33 -19.22 -13.81
N GLY A 24 -9.62 -18.34 -14.76
CA GLY A 24 -10.46 -17.18 -14.49
C GLY A 24 -11.92 -17.59 -14.30
N PHE A 25 -12.58 -17.07 -13.27
CA PHE A 25 -14.01 -17.30 -12.99
C PHE A 25 -14.62 -16.18 -12.15
N THR A 26 -15.94 -16.21 -12.01
CA THR A 26 -16.69 -15.28 -11.17
C THR A 26 -17.23 -16.00 -9.94
N THR A 27 -16.93 -15.47 -8.75
CA THR A 27 -17.55 -15.89 -7.48
C THR A 27 -18.55 -14.84 -7.05
N ARG A 28 -19.83 -15.21 -6.93
CA ARG A 28 -20.86 -14.27 -6.50
C ARG A 28 -20.84 -14.04 -4.98
N GLY A 29 -20.37 -15.02 -4.22
CA GLY A 29 -20.08 -14.90 -2.78
C GLY A 29 -18.61 -14.58 -2.49
N ASN A 30 -18.12 -15.07 -1.36
CA ASN A 30 -16.73 -14.95 -0.93
C ASN A 30 -15.84 -16.00 -1.62
N LEU A 31 -14.58 -15.65 -1.87
CA LEU A 31 -13.55 -16.58 -2.33
C LEU A 31 -12.43 -16.67 -1.29
N THR A 32 -12.22 -17.87 -0.74
CA THR A 32 -11.12 -18.17 0.20
C THR A 32 -10.18 -19.18 -0.44
N LEU A 33 -8.89 -18.84 -0.48
CA LEU A 33 -7.82 -19.64 -1.07
C LEU A 33 -6.73 -19.84 -0.02
N GLU A 34 -6.39 -21.10 0.27
CA GLU A 34 -5.38 -21.46 1.26
C GLU A 34 -4.45 -22.57 0.75
N THR A 35 -3.15 -22.31 0.74
CA THR A 35 -2.11 -23.27 0.35
C THR A 35 -0.80 -22.93 1.07
N THR A 36 0.16 -23.85 1.10
CA THR A 36 1.53 -23.56 1.53
C THR A 36 2.48 -23.38 0.34
N ASN A 37 2.00 -23.57 -0.89
CA ASN A 37 2.75 -23.34 -2.12
C ASN A 37 2.49 -21.94 -2.66
N ALA A 38 3.37 -21.44 -3.53
CA ALA A 38 3.09 -20.21 -4.25
C ALA A 38 1.76 -20.31 -5.02
N ILE A 39 1.02 -19.21 -5.04
CA ILE A 39 -0.24 -19.09 -5.75
C ILE A 39 -0.15 -17.94 -6.77
N ALA A 40 -0.51 -18.24 -8.01
CA ALA A 40 -0.66 -17.27 -9.07
C ALA A 40 -2.15 -17.08 -9.34
N LEU A 41 -2.68 -15.94 -8.93
CA LEU A 41 -4.06 -15.56 -9.19
C LEU A 41 -4.23 -15.21 -10.68
N THR A 42 -5.35 -15.61 -11.25
CA THR A 42 -5.74 -15.31 -12.64
C THR A 42 -6.87 -14.28 -12.64
N ALA A 43 -7.50 -14.02 -13.79
CA ALA A 43 -8.62 -13.06 -13.88
C ALA A 43 -9.85 -13.54 -13.09
N ASN A 44 -9.90 -13.21 -11.80
CA ASN A 44 -10.99 -13.59 -10.90
C ASN A 44 -11.84 -12.37 -10.59
N THR A 45 -13.16 -12.53 -10.74
CA THR A 45 -14.15 -11.56 -10.26
C THR A 45 -14.79 -12.12 -9.00
N VAL A 46 -14.70 -11.40 -7.89
CA VAL A 46 -15.27 -11.80 -6.60
C VAL A 46 -16.23 -10.72 -6.14
N ASN A 47 -17.53 -11.00 -6.16
CA ASN A 47 -18.55 -10.04 -5.76
C ASN A 47 -18.69 -9.94 -4.23
N GLY A 48 -18.18 -10.92 -3.48
CA GLY A 48 -17.99 -10.85 -2.04
C GLY A 48 -16.56 -10.49 -1.66
N ASN A 49 -16.08 -11.03 -0.55
CA ASN A 49 -14.72 -10.85 -0.06
C ASN A 49 -13.74 -11.85 -0.69
N LEU A 50 -12.49 -11.43 -0.88
CA LEU A 50 -11.38 -12.30 -1.29
C LEU A 50 -10.41 -12.49 -0.12
N SER A 51 -10.12 -13.73 0.23
CA SER A 51 -9.08 -14.09 1.21
C SER A 51 -8.09 -15.06 0.58
N VAL A 52 -6.81 -14.70 0.58
CA VAL A 52 -5.73 -15.52 0.03
C VAL A 52 -4.64 -15.69 1.09
N THR A 53 -4.40 -16.92 1.50
CA THR A 53 -3.33 -17.29 2.43
C THR A 53 -2.38 -18.27 1.75
N SER A 54 -1.09 -17.94 1.74
CA SER A 54 -0.06 -18.74 1.11
C SER A 54 1.22 -18.73 1.93
N ALA A 55 1.87 -19.89 2.12
CA ALA A 55 3.25 -19.92 2.63
C ALA A 55 4.31 -19.70 1.53
N GLY A 56 3.92 -19.71 0.25
CA GLY A 56 4.75 -19.24 -0.85
C GLY A 56 4.33 -17.83 -1.32
N ALA A 57 5.01 -17.33 -2.35
CA ALA A 57 4.66 -16.04 -2.95
C ALA A 57 3.20 -16.00 -3.44
N ILE A 58 2.53 -14.87 -3.20
CA ILE A 58 1.22 -14.56 -3.78
C ILE A 58 1.48 -13.65 -4.98
N THR A 59 1.10 -14.09 -6.17
CA THR A 59 1.29 -13.35 -7.42
C THR A 59 0.01 -13.28 -8.21
N GLN A 60 -0.01 -12.48 -9.27
CA GLN A 60 -1.11 -12.46 -10.23
C GLN A 60 -0.60 -12.46 -11.67
N SER A 61 -1.41 -13.03 -12.57
CA SER A 61 -1.17 -13.11 -14.01
C SER A 61 -2.18 -12.31 -14.84
N ALA A 62 -3.24 -11.83 -14.20
CA ALA A 62 -4.21 -10.89 -14.74
C ALA A 62 -4.83 -10.07 -13.60
N ALA A 63 -5.53 -9.00 -13.95
CA ALA A 63 -6.23 -8.15 -12.98
C ALA A 63 -7.30 -8.91 -12.19
N LEU A 64 -7.42 -8.57 -10.92
CA LEU A 64 -8.49 -9.03 -10.02
C LEU A 64 -9.56 -7.94 -9.91
N THR A 65 -10.82 -8.36 -9.77
CA THR A 65 -11.92 -7.46 -9.44
C THR A 65 -12.61 -7.99 -8.19
N VAL A 66 -12.62 -7.21 -7.12
CA VAL A 66 -13.22 -7.62 -5.85
C VAL A 66 -14.11 -6.51 -5.34
N SER A 67 -15.40 -6.81 -5.17
CA SER A 67 -16.39 -5.84 -4.69
C SER A 67 -16.39 -5.68 -3.16
N GLY A 68 -16.00 -6.73 -2.44
CA GLY A 68 -15.84 -6.70 -0.97
C GLY A 68 -14.42 -6.36 -0.53
N ASN A 69 -14.11 -6.72 0.71
CA ASN A 69 -12.76 -6.61 1.28
C ASN A 69 -11.83 -7.66 0.65
N SER A 70 -10.55 -7.32 0.55
CA SER A 70 -9.50 -8.25 0.11
C SER A 70 -8.47 -8.45 1.21
N SER A 71 -7.98 -9.68 1.38
CA SER A 71 -6.89 -10.01 2.30
C SER A 71 -5.88 -10.92 1.62
N PHE A 72 -4.61 -10.55 1.69
CA PHE A 72 -3.50 -11.34 1.16
C PHE A 72 -2.47 -11.54 2.27
N THR A 73 -2.31 -12.80 2.68
CA THR A 73 -1.43 -13.19 3.80
C THR A 73 -0.38 -14.17 3.30
N SER A 74 0.86 -13.69 3.28
CA SER A 74 2.06 -14.50 3.06
C SER A 74 2.58 -14.99 4.41
N THR A 75 2.46 -16.29 4.69
CA THR A 75 2.87 -16.91 5.97
C THR A 75 4.29 -17.49 5.92
N GLY A 76 4.87 -17.59 4.73
CA GLY A 76 6.26 -17.98 4.54
C GLY A 76 7.21 -16.87 4.96
N THR A 77 8.36 -17.25 5.49
CA THR A 77 9.41 -16.29 5.82
C THR A 77 9.89 -15.59 4.56
N ASP A 78 9.81 -14.26 4.56
CA ASP A 78 10.34 -13.40 3.50
C ASP A 78 9.73 -13.66 2.12
N THR A 79 8.50 -14.17 2.06
CA THR A 79 7.79 -14.39 0.79
C THR A 79 6.93 -13.18 0.40
N ASN A 80 7.00 -12.81 -0.88
CA ASN A 80 6.43 -11.57 -1.39
C ASN A 80 4.94 -11.70 -1.79
N ILE A 81 4.27 -10.55 -1.86
CA ILE A 81 2.93 -10.38 -2.44
C ILE A 81 3.05 -9.41 -3.63
N THR A 82 2.67 -9.86 -4.83
CA THR A 82 2.79 -9.08 -6.07
C THR A 82 1.43 -9.02 -6.78
N LEU A 83 0.77 -7.88 -6.64
CA LEU A 83 -0.57 -7.58 -7.16
C LEU A 83 -0.52 -6.37 -8.13
N ALA A 84 0.44 -6.36 -9.06
CA ALA A 84 0.83 -5.17 -9.83
C ALA A 84 0.21 -5.09 -11.26
N LEU A 85 -0.92 -5.76 -11.52
CA LEU A 85 -1.60 -5.77 -12.84
C LEU A 85 -2.99 -5.14 -12.78
N ALA A 86 -3.07 -3.83 -12.55
CA ALA A 86 -4.27 -3.02 -12.72
C ALA A 86 -5.56 -3.61 -12.12
N ASN A 87 -5.57 -3.90 -10.82
CA ASN A 87 -6.72 -4.47 -10.13
C ASN A 87 -7.86 -3.45 -9.93
N ALA A 88 -9.01 -3.96 -9.47
CA ALA A 88 -10.15 -3.16 -9.02
C ALA A 88 -10.69 -3.73 -7.70
N PHE A 89 -9.98 -3.46 -6.61
CA PHE A 89 -10.41 -3.69 -5.23
C PHE A 89 -11.21 -2.47 -4.78
N THR A 90 -12.51 -2.64 -4.50
CA THR A 90 -13.37 -1.54 -4.06
C THR A 90 -13.49 -1.43 -2.55
N GLY A 91 -13.25 -2.52 -1.81
CA GLY A 91 -13.14 -2.51 -0.36
C GLY A 91 -11.68 -2.39 0.12
N PRO A 92 -11.47 -2.24 1.44
CA PRO A 92 -10.13 -2.25 2.04
C PRO A 92 -9.33 -3.51 1.68
N VAL A 93 -8.03 -3.33 1.49
CA VAL A 93 -7.05 -4.37 1.18
C VAL A 93 -6.10 -4.56 2.36
N THR A 94 -6.18 -5.72 3.03
CA THR A 94 -5.25 -6.13 4.08
C THR A 94 -4.07 -6.88 3.47
N LEU A 95 -2.86 -6.43 3.77
CA LEU A 95 -1.60 -7.01 3.27
C LEU A 95 -0.75 -7.44 4.46
N THR A 96 -0.41 -8.72 4.53
CA THR A 96 0.40 -9.27 5.63
C THR A 96 1.50 -10.16 5.08
N THR A 97 2.74 -9.91 5.51
CA THR A 97 3.88 -10.80 5.26
C THR A 97 4.40 -11.39 6.57
N ALA A 98 5.30 -12.36 6.49
CA ALA A 98 6.04 -12.89 7.63
C ALA A 98 7.55 -12.76 7.41
N GLY A 99 8.32 -12.83 8.49
CA GLY A 99 9.77 -12.62 8.45
C GLY A 99 10.15 -11.15 8.60
N THR A 100 11.18 -10.73 7.87
CA THR A 100 11.81 -9.40 8.01
C THR A 100 12.00 -8.67 6.69
N SER A 101 11.63 -9.28 5.56
CA SER A 101 11.91 -8.71 4.22
C SER A 101 10.88 -9.08 3.14
N GLY A 102 9.74 -9.67 3.49
CA GLY A 102 8.68 -9.94 2.52
C GLY A 102 8.11 -8.64 1.93
N ASP A 103 8.33 -8.43 0.64
CA ASP A 103 7.91 -7.21 -0.07
C ASP A 103 6.46 -7.32 -0.58
N VAL A 104 5.81 -6.16 -0.71
CA VAL A 104 4.48 -6.05 -1.29
C VAL A 104 4.46 -5.02 -2.42
N SER A 105 3.89 -5.39 -3.56
CA SER A 105 3.55 -4.46 -4.63
C SER A 105 2.08 -4.57 -5.02
N ILE A 106 1.41 -3.43 -5.22
CA ILE A 106 -0.01 -3.37 -5.58
C ILE A 106 -0.28 -2.26 -6.58
N ASP A 107 -1.08 -2.59 -7.59
CA ASP A 107 -1.68 -1.65 -8.53
C ASP A 107 -3.19 -1.83 -8.53
N ASN A 108 -3.94 -0.77 -8.19
CA ASN A 108 -5.40 -0.77 -8.15
C ASN A 108 -6.03 0.09 -9.27
N ASN A 109 -5.24 0.34 -10.32
CA ASN A 109 -5.65 1.00 -11.54
C ASN A 109 -6.38 2.31 -11.27
N THR A 110 -7.67 2.42 -11.58
CA THR A 110 -8.44 3.66 -11.41
C THR A 110 -9.41 3.60 -10.24
N THR A 111 -9.33 2.58 -9.38
CA THR A 111 -10.20 2.42 -8.23
C THR A 111 -9.50 2.94 -6.98
N ALA A 112 -10.19 3.76 -6.18
CA ALA A 112 -9.63 4.25 -4.91
C ALA A 112 -9.17 3.06 -4.06
N LEU A 113 -7.97 3.15 -3.51
CA LEU A 113 -7.31 2.05 -2.82
C LEU A 113 -7.15 2.39 -1.34
N GLY A 114 -7.84 1.63 -0.51
CA GLY A 114 -7.62 1.60 0.94
C GLY A 114 -6.72 0.43 1.31
N ILE A 115 -5.58 0.68 1.97
CA ILE A 115 -4.65 -0.37 2.42
C ILE A 115 -4.52 -0.43 3.95
N GLN A 116 -4.19 -1.60 4.48
CA GLN A 116 -3.89 -1.81 5.90
C GLN A 116 -3.06 -3.09 6.09
N GLY A 117 -2.54 -3.30 7.29
CA GLY A 117 -1.83 -4.54 7.67
C GLY A 117 -0.36 -4.33 7.99
N THR A 118 0.40 -5.43 8.00
CA THR A 118 1.81 -5.46 8.43
C THR A 118 2.68 -6.04 7.32
N ILE A 119 3.56 -5.20 6.78
CA ILE A 119 4.50 -5.54 5.72
C ILE A 119 5.91 -5.46 6.30
N ASN A 120 6.61 -6.59 6.32
CA ASN A 120 7.92 -6.71 6.93
C ASN A 120 9.05 -6.33 5.97
N GLY A 121 8.81 -6.29 4.66
CA GLY A 121 9.70 -5.72 3.67
C GLY A 121 9.24 -4.33 3.20
N GLY A 122 9.52 -4.01 1.94
CA GLY A 122 9.09 -2.79 1.29
C GLY A 122 7.66 -2.84 0.76
N LEU A 123 7.08 -1.66 0.53
CA LEU A 123 5.76 -1.48 -0.04
C LEU A 123 5.85 -0.59 -1.29
N THR A 124 5.35 -1.08 -2.42
CA THR A 124 5.16 -0.27 -3.64
C THR A 124 3.68 -0.20 -4.00
N VAL A 125 3.12 1.00 -3.99
CA VAL A 125 1.73 1.26 -4.36
C VAL A 125 1.70 2.15 -5.60
N ARG A 126 0.98 1.71 -6.62
CA ARG A 126 0.64 2.54 -7.79
C ARG A 126 -0.87 2.59 -7.94
N ASN A 127 -1.41 3.78 -8.15
CA ASN A 127 -2.85 3.95 -8.36
C ASN A 127 -3.14 5.20 -9.19
N GLY A 128 -4.15 5.15 -10.02
CA GLY A 128 -4.71 6.28 -10.77
C GLY A 128 -5.89 6.94 -10.06
N ALA A 129 -6.20 6.53 -8.83
CA ALA A 129 -7.20 7.11 -7.94
C ALA A 129 -6.62 7.32 -6.53
N ALA A 130 -7.42 7.85 -5.61
CA ALA A 130 -6.96 8.12 -4.23
C ALA A 130 -6.33 6.88 -3.57
N ILE A 131 -5.30 7.09 -2.75
CA ILE A 131 -4.68 6.07 -1.91
C ILE A 131 -4.88 6.49 -0.46
N THR A 132 -5.48 5.63 0.34
CA THR A 132 -5.65 5.86 1.78
C THR A 132 -5.23 4.64 2.58
N ASP A 133 -4.90 4.83 3.86
CA ASP A 133 -4.95 3.73 4.80
C ASP A 133 -6.38 3.59 5.36
N SER A 134 -6.85 2.34 5.46
CA SER A 134 -8.20 2.03 6.00
C SER A 134 -8.18 1.74 7.50
N SER A 135 -6.99 1.46 8.03
CA SER A 135 -6.65 1.21 9.42
C SER A 135 -5.12 1.26 9.53
N THR A 136 -4.54 0.79 10.63
CA THR A 136 -3.09 0.77 10.82
C THR A 136 -2.38 0.07 9.65
N LEU A 137 -1.41 0.78 9.08
CA LEU A 137 -0.50 0.29 8.05
C LEU A 137 0.94 0.34 8.59
N THR A 138 1.55 -0.81 8.82
CA THR A 138 2.94 -0.90 9.27
C THR A 138 3.82 -1.42 8.13
N VAL A 139 4.89 -0.70 7.80
CA VAL A 139 5.87 -1.11 6.79
C VAL A 139 7.28 -0.97 7.34
N SER A 140 8.00 -2.09 7.45
CA SER A 140 9.36 -2.10 8.00
C SER A 140 10.44 -1.66 6.99
N GLY A 141 10.20 -1.87 5.69
CA GLY A 141 11.08 -1.47 4.61
C GLY A 141 10.73 -0.11 3.98
N ALA A 142 11.36 0.19 2.84
CA ALA A 142 11.07 1.40 2.08
C ALA A 142 9.64 1.36 1.51
N SER A 143 8.98 2.51 1.48
CA SER A 143 7.63 2.65 0.94
C SER A 143 7.63 3.59 -0.26
N SER A 144 6.88 3.27 -1.32
CA SER A 144 6.69 4.13 -2.48
C SER A 144 5.21 4.23 -2.81
N PHE A 145 4.69 5.45 -2.93
CA PHE A 145 3.30 5.73 -3.29
C PHE A 145 3.24 6.56 -4.56
N THR A 146 2.56 6.06 -5.59
CA THR A 146 2.46 6.71 -6.89
C THR A 146 1.01 6.98 -7.25
N ILE A 147 0.70 8.24 -7.56
CA ILE A 147 -0.48 8.60 -8.35
C ILE A 147 -0.05 8.71 -9.81
N ASP A 148 -0.46 7.77 -10.66
CA ASP A 148 -0.03 7.69 -12.07
C ASP A 148 -1.04 8.29 -13.07
N ASN A 149 -2.22 8.68 -12.59
CA ASN A 149 -3.26 9.29 -13.40
C ASN A 149 -4.05 10.36 -12.66
N GLY A 150 -4.32 11.48 -13.34
CA GLY A 150 -5.24 12.51 -12.89
C GLY A 150 -4.76 13.30 -11.67
N SER A 151 -5.73 13.93 -11.00
CA SER A 151 -5.57 14.75 -9.79
C SER A 151 -6.18 14.02 -8.61
N ASN A 152 -5.39 13.17 -7.95
CA ASN A 152 -5.83 12.30 -6.86
C ASN A 152 -4.90 12.41 -5.66
N HIS A 153 -5.41 12.09 -4.49
CA HIS A 153 -4.71 12.37 -3.24
C HIS A 153 -4.21 11.09 -2.60
N ILE A 154 -3.07 11.20 -1.93
CA ILE A 154 -2.57 10.18 -1.01
C ILE A 154 -2.80 10.72 0.41
N THR A 155 -3.48 9.95 1.25
CA THR A 155 -3.76 10.33 2.63
C THR A 155 -3.55 9.13 3.54
N LEU A 156 -2.46 9.14 4.30
CA LEU A 156 -2.10 8.09 5.25
C LEU A 156 -2.17 8.68 6.66
N GLY A 157 -3.23 8.38 7.41
CA GLY A 157 -3.53 9.00 8.70
C GLY A 157 -3.20 8.14 9.93
N SER A 158 -2.78 6.91 9.73
CA SER A 158 -2.55 5.90 10.78
C SER A 158 -1.40 4.95 10.43
N ALA A 159 -0.43 5.45 9.65
CA ALA A 159 0.69 4.66 9.18
C ALA A 159 1.86 4.63 10.18
N ALA A 160 2.66 3.58 10.08
CA ALA A 160 3.94 3.41 10.75
C ALA A 160 4.95 2.90 9.71
N LEU A 161 5.53 3.84 8.95
CA LEU A 161 6.48 3.60 7.87
C LEU A 161 7.89 3.89 8.40
N THR A 162 8.75 2.87 8.51
CA THR A 162 10.08 3.02 9.09
C THR A 162 11.19 3.25 8.06
N GLY A 163 11.04 2.72 6.85
CA GLY A 163 12.00 2.94 5.76
C GLY A 163 11.81 4.29 5.07
N ALA A 164 12.66 4.57 4.07
CA ALA A 164 12.51 5.77 3.25
C ALA A 164 11.16 5.79 2.52
N ILE A 165 10.49 6.94 2.54
CA ILE A 165 9.16 7.14 1.96
C ILE A 165 9.30 7.93 0.66
N GLY A 166 9.08 7.28 -0.47
CA GLY A 166 9.02 7.89 -1.78
C GLY A 166 7.60 8.22 -2.21
N VAL A 167 7.43 9.33 -2.92
CA VAL A 167 6.12 9.77 -3.44
C VAL A 167 6.30 10.31 -4.85
N SER A 168 5.40 9.95 -5.76
CA SER A 168 5.32 10.54 -7.10
C SER A 168 3.86 10.78 -7.47
N THR A 169 3.46 12.02 -7.70
CA THR A 169 2.10 12.33 -8.12
C THR A 169 2.03 13.04 -9.47
N THR A 170 0.91 12.90 -10.17
CA THR A 170 0.55 13.66 -11.37
C THR A 170 -0.60 14.62 -11.09
N GLY A 171 -0.95 15.50 -12.01
CA GLY A 171 -2.10 16.41 -11.85
C GLY A 171 -1.96 17.33 -10.64
N THR A 172 -3.06 17.78 -10.03
CA THR A 172 -3.03 18.49 -8.73
C THR A 172 -3.33 17.49 -7.63
N SER A 173 -2.27 16.98 -6.99
CA SER A 173 -2.36 15.80 -6.13
C SER A 173 -1.56 16.01 -4.85
N ASN A 174 -2.25 16.10 -3.72
CA ASN A 174 -1.62 16.25 -2.40
C ASN A 174 -1.15 14.92 -1.83
N PHE A 175 -0.13 14.98 -0.99
CA PHE A 175 0.30 13.90 -0.12
C PHE A 175 0.19 14.37 1.34
N THR A 176 -0.64 13.67 2.12
CA THR A 176 -0.80 13.90 3.55
C THR A 176 -0.39 12.62 4.29
N LEU A 177 0.55 12.74 5.22
CA LEU A 177 1.03 11.66 6.08
C LEU A 177 0.95 12.09 7.55
N ASP A 178 0.34 11.25 8.38
CA ASP A 178 0.57 11.16 9.81
C ASP A 178 1.21 9.80 10.08
N ASN A 179 2.52 9.82 10.38
CA ASN A 179 3.31 8.60 10.65
C ASN A 179 3.25 8.18 12.13
N THR A 180 2.22 8.66 12.84
CA THR A 180 1.92 8.33 14.23
C THR A 180 3.16 8.50 15.11
N THR A 181 3.61 7.49 15.83
CA THR A 181 4.78 7.55 16.71
C THR A 181 6.09 7.14 16.02
N THR A 182 6.11 7.08 14.68
CA THR A 182 7.24 6.57 13.91
C THR A 182 7.97 7.70 13.19
N ALA A 183 9.30 7.68 13.23
CA ALA A 183 10.11 8.69 12.54
C ALA A 183 9.83 8.66 11.04
N VAL A 184 9.85 9.83 10.41
CA VAL A 184 9.71 9.96 8.97
C VAL A 184 11.09 10.16 8.35
N ASN A 185 11.41 9.36 7.34
CA ASN A 185 12.51 9.63 6.43
C ASN A 185 11.93 9.78 5.02
N LEU A 186 11.90 11.01 4.49
CA LEU A 186 11.47 11.29 3.13
C LEU A 186 12.57 10.88 2.14
N GLY A 187 12.26 9.94 1.26
CA GLY A 187 13.13 9.56 0.14
C GLY A 187 13.00 10.56 -1.01
N THR A 188 12.84 10.06 -2.23
CA THR A 188 12.50 10.94 -3.36
C THR A 188 11.01 11.27 -3.32
N VAL A 189 10.68 12.55 -3.19
CA VAL A 189 9.30 13.03 -3.05
C VAL A 189 9.02 14.05 -4.15
N GLY A 190 8.17 13.70 -5.11
CA GLY A 190 7.62 14.61 -6.11
C GLY A 190 6.12 14.75 -5.92
N VAL A 191 5.68 15.84 -5.32
CA VAL A 191 4.26 16.11 -5.06
C VAL A 191 3.84 17.36 -5.83
N THR A 192 2.88 17.18 -6.73
CA THR A 192 2.38 18.25 -7.61
C THR A 192 1.31 19.14 -6.95
N GLY A 193 0.70 18.66 -5.86
CA GLY A 193 -0.14 19.44 -4.95
C GLY A 193 0.61 19.81 -3.67
N ALA A 194 -0.13 19.89 -2.56
CA ALA A 194 0.41 20.18 -1.24
C ALA A 194 1.05 18.95 -0.59
N LEU A 195 2.13 19.16 0.15
CA LEU A 195 2.77 18.16 1.00
C LEU A 195 2.48 18.48 2.47
N SER A 196 1.93 17.54 3.22
CA SER A 196 1.72 17.66 4.67
C SER A 196 2.24 16.42 5.37
N VAL A 197 3.20 16.58 6.28
CA VAL A 197 3.84 15.49 7.01
C VAL A 197 3.78 15.77 8.51
N THR A 198 3.20 14.85 9.25
CA THR A 198 3.15 14.84 10.72
C THR A 198 3.83 13.57 11.24
N SER A 199 4.57 13.71 12.33
CA SER A 199 5.31 12.62 12.98
C SER A 199 5.43 12.85 14.48
N GLY A 200 5.25 11.81 15.27
CA GLY A 200 5.55 11.79 16.70
C GLY A 200 7.03 11.60 17.01
N GLU A 201 7.85 11.42 15.98
CA GLU A 201 9.30 11.33 16.05
C GLU A 201 9.96 12.30 15.05
N ALA A 202 11.27 12.23 14.88
CA ALA A 202 11.98 13.11 13.95
C ALA A 202 11.48 12.98 12.50
N ILE A 203 11.52 14.09 11.75
CA ILE A 203 11.33 14.12 10.30
C ILE A 203 12.67 14.41 9.66
N THR A 204 13.14 13.51 8.81
CA THR A 204 14.37 13.66 8.03
C THR A 204 14.13 13.47 6.54
N ASP A 205 15.12 13.79 5.72
CA ASP A 205 15.18 13.38 4.32
C ASP A 205 16.46 12.61 3.99
N SER A 206 16.34 11.74 3.01
CA SER A 206 17.46 11.01 2.38
C SER A 206 17.42 11.10 0.86
N GLY A 207 16.37 11.70 0.30
CA GLY A 207 16.26 12.04 -1.11
C GLY A 207 15.73 13.45 -1.30
N VAL A 208 15.61 13.87 -2.56
CA VAL A 208 15.16 15.21 -2.91
C VAL A 208 13.63 15.31 -2.82
N ILE A 209 13.17 16.35 -2.14
CA ILE A 209 11.77 16.76 -2.07
C ILE A 209 11.53 17.88 -3.09
N THR A 210 10.61 17.67 -4.02
CA THR A 210 10.15 18.64 -5.02
C THR A 210 8.67 18.93 -4.81
N VAL A 211 8.35 20.15 -4.37
CA VAL A 211 6.97 20.63 -4.16
C VAL A 211 6.87 22.09 -4.58
N THR A 212 6.05 22.38 -5.59
CA THR A 212 5.92 23.76 -6.10
C THR A 212 4.81 24.55 -5.42
N THR A 213 3.98 23.89 -4.60
CA THR A 213 2.90 24.51 -3.83
C THR A 213 3.28 24.62 -2.34
N THR A 214 2.40 24.29 -1.41
CA THR A 214 2.67 24.36 0.03
C THR A 214 3.28 23.08 0.57
N SER A 215 4.20 23.22 1.53
CA SER A 215 4.76 22.12 2.31
C SER A 215 4.58 22.39 3.79
N SER A 216 4.17 21.40 4.57
CA SER A 216 4.08 21.47 6.03
C SER A 216 4.76 20.27 6.66
N PHE A 217 5.61 20.53 7.66
CA PHE A 217 6.29 19.51 8.45
C PHE A 217 6.04 19.77 9.93
N THR A 218 5.46 18.80 10.62
CA THR A 218 5.06 18.92 12.02
C THR A 218 5.59 17.74 12.82
N THR A 219 6.35 18.02 13.90
CA THR A 219 6.53 17.02 14.95
C THR A 219 5.57 17.28 16.09
N ASP A 220 4.66 16.34 16.37
CA ASP A 220 3.55 16.52 17.31
C ASP A 220 3.85 15.98 18.74
N VAL A 221 5.07 15.52 18.96
CA VAL A 221 5.62 15.19 20.27
C VAL A 221 6.77 16.15 20.60
N ASN A 222 6.92 16.49 21.88
CA ASN A 222 7.98 17.36 22.36
C ASN A 222 9.38 16.86 21.98
N ASN A 223 10.27 17.83 21.76
CA ASN A 223 11.70 17.59 21.59
C ASN A 223 12.07 16.70 20.38
N LYS A 224 11.32 16.80 19.28
CA LYS A 224 11.66 16.15 18.01
C LYS A 224 12.17 17.16 17.00
N ALA A 225 13.08 16.68 16.15
CA ALA A 225 13.75 17.50 15.15
C ALA A 225 13.10 17.34 13.78
N ILE A 226 13.19 18.40 12.98
CA ILE A 226 12.92 18.38 11.55
C ILE A 226 14.23 18.77 10.87
N ASP A 227 14.83 17.84 10.14
CA ASP A 227 16.12 18.01 9.45
C ASP A 227 15.99 17.62 7.97
N LEU A 228 15.84 18.61 7.10
CA LEU A 228 15.66 18.42 5.66
C LEU A 228 16.94 18.87 4.93
N GLY A 229 17.98 18.07 5.04
CA GLY A 229 19.35 18.38 4.65
C GLY A 229 19.69 18.11 3.19
N SER A 230 18.78 17.51 2.41
CA SER A 230 18.98 17.30 0.96
C SER A 230 18.76 18.60 0.15
N ASP A 231 19.21 18.62 -1.11
CA ASP A 231 19.02 19.74 -2.06
C ASP A 231 17.55 19.85 -2.53
N ASN A 232 16.67 20.17 -1.60
CA ASN A 232 15.23 20.21 -1.81
C ASN A 232 14.79 21.38 -2.70
N VAL A 233 13.78 21.14 -3.52
CA VAL A 233 13.15 22.11 -4.42
C VAL A 233 11.71 22.37 -3.95
N MET A 234 11.59 23.08 -2.83
CA MET A 234 10.31 23.51 -2.27
C MET A 234 10.13 25.02 -2.51
N SER A 235 9.24 25.39 -3.45
CA SER A 235 9.15 26.78 -3.95
C SER A 235 7.93 27.58 -3.50
N GLY A 236 6.91 26.95 -2.92
CA GLY A 236 5.79 27.67 -2.30
C GLY A 236 5.97 27.80 -0.78
N ASN A 237 4.87 28.06 -0.07
CA ASN A 237 4.97 28.33 1.37
C ASN A 237 5.37 27.06 2.14
N ILE A 238 6.41 27.19 2.96
CA ILE A 238 6.89 26.12 3.83
C ILE A 238 6.54 26.46 5.27
N THR A 239 5.81 25.58 5.93
CA THR A 239 5.49 25.65 7.36
C THR A 239 6.25 24.56 8.09
N VAL A 240 6.94 24.94 9.16
CA VAL A 240 7.64 24.00 10.05
C VAL A 240 7.13 24.22 11.46
N SER A 241 6.67 23.16 12.11
CA SER A 241 6.17 23.20 13.48
C SER A 241 6.81 22.09 14.30
N THR A 242 7.40 22.46 15.43
CA THR A 242 7.88 21.51 16.43
C THR A 242 7.22 21.83 17.75
N LEU A 243 6.68 20.82 18.45
CA LEU A 243 6.25 21.02 19.82
C LEU A 243 7.48 21.30 20.71
N GLY A 244 7.60 22.54 21.18
CA GLY A 244 8.69 23.01 22.04
C GLY A 244 8.69 22.32 23.41
N THR A 245 9.80 22.49 24.15
CA THR A 245 9.95 22.05 25.54
C THR A 245 8.93 22.68 26.48
#